data_AF-S4RHA2-F1
#
_entry.id   AF-S4RHA2-F1
#
_cell.length_a   1.000
_cell.length_b   1.000
_cell.length_c   1.000
_cell.angle_alpha   90.00
_cell.angle_beta   90.00
_cell.angle_gamma   90.00
#
_symmetry.space_group_name_H-M   'P 1'
#
loop_
_entity.id
_entity.type
_entity.pdbx_description
1 polymer ?
#
loop_
_entity_poly.entity_id
_entity_poly.type
_entity_poly.pdbx_seq_one_letter_code
_entity_poly.pdbx_strand_id
1 'polypeptide(L)'
;QPRVERVVEVSIPDVGTIVVQAEEHGYNDEVMLTPAMQGVLMAVARARLVREAQGPEATLIEAFRVEYARLRTLAQESYPDASSPRLEHVVIYLFQNEAPNRVVERALLEQFADRNLSYDEQLIKIMKVAQAKLQEISPEDMDPAEYQKWHQEYELFRQVCVYLVMGIEKYQEGRYTEALPCLMHAHAVNEELLARGQRRGVRRDVLARYRRVCVRRVNEACALTFGTGDVAQATRSLAVMTELVLPAMALLAPLGSSCEGGDAGDEAAVARESDLCAVELMRDRWCSYLGRD
;
A
#
# COMPACT_ATOMS: atom_id res chain seq x y z
N GLN A 1 -0.24 25.58 -37.57
CA GLN A 1 -1.24 24.49 -37.55
C GLN A 1 -2.36 24.91 -36.60
N PRO A 2 -3.64 24.72 -36.92
CA PRO A 2 -4.71 25.00 -35.96
C PRO A 2 -4.64 23.97 -34.83
N ARG A 3 -4.75 24.44 -33.58
CA ARG A 3 -4.76 23.61 -32.37
C ARG A 3 -5.99 22.70 -32.40
N VAL A 4 -5.79 21.40 -32.19
CA VAL A 4 -6.91 20.44 -32.10
C VAL A 4 -7.43 20.49 -30.67
N GLU A 5 -8.54 21.19 -30.45
CA GLU A 5 -9.29 21.10 -29.21
C GLU A 5 -9.95 19.72 -29.12
N ARG A 6 -9.61 18.94 -28.10
CA ARG A 6 -10.21 17.64 -27.87
C ARG A 6 -11.20 17.77 -26.71
N VAL A 7 -12.45 17.47 -27.00
CA VAL A 7 -13.54 17.51 -26.01
C VAL A 7 -13.75 16.10 -25.48
N VAL A 8 -13.55 15.89 -24.17
CA VAL A 8 -13.75 14.60 -23.51
C VAL A 8 -14.82 14.75 -22.43
N GLU A 9 -15.84 13.91 -22.48
CA GLU A 9 -16.89 13.86 -21.45
C GLU A 9 -16.49 12.89 -20.34
N VAL A 10 -16.30 13.41 -19.13
CA VAL A 10 -16.00 12.59 -17.94
C VAL A 10 -17.25 12.54 -17.07
N SER A 11 -17.79 11.34 -16.87
CA SER A 11 -18.93 11.12 -15.98
C SER A 11 -18.44 10.87 -14.56
N ILE A 12 -18.85 11.73 -13.61
CA ILE A 12 -18.51 11.59 -12.20
C ILE A 12 -19.80 11.25 -11.41
N PRO A 13 -19.81 10.18 -10.60
CA PRO A 13 -20.95 9.83 -9.75
C PRO A 13 -21.39 11.03 -8.89
N ASP A 14 -22.71 11.24 -8.77
CA ASP A 14 -23.35 12.31 -7.99
C ASP A 14 -23.06 13.78 -8.43
N VAL A 15 -22.35 13.98 -9.55
CA VAL A 15 -22.09 15.31 -10.15
C VAL A 15 -22.62 15.45 -11.56
N GLY A 16 -22.64 14.36 -12.33
CA GLY A 16 -23.02 14.36 -13.74
C GLY A 16 -21.82 14.40 -14.67
N THR A 17 -22.06 14.75 -15.93
CA THR A 17 -21.05 14.73 -17.00
C THR A 17 -20.35 16.08 -17.09
N ILE A 18 -19.03 16.09 -16.90
CA ILE A 18 -18.19 17.27 -17.08
C ILE A 18 -17.56 17.21 -18.47
N VAL A 19 -17.77 18.25 -19.26
CA VAL A 19 -17.13 18.42 -20.57
C VAL A 19 -15.76 19.04 -20.35
N VAL A 20 -14.71 18.24 -20.57
CA VAL A 20 -13.33 18.69 -20.46
C VAL A 20 -12.87 19.18 -21.84
N GLN A 21 -12.59 20.48 -21.96
CA GLN A 21 -11.93 21.06 -23.13
C GLN A 21 -10.43 21.00 -22.91
N ALA A 22 -9.76 20.05 -23.56
CA ALA A 22 -8.31 19.92 -23.48
C ALA A 22 -7.65 20.71 -24.62
N GLU A 23 -6.80 21.68 -24.27
CA GLU A 23 -5.64 21.94 -25.12
C GLU A 23 -4.78 20.67 -25.11
N GLU A 24 -4.33 20.22 -26.29
CA GLU A 24 -3.41 19.11 -26.43
C GLU A 24 -2.25 19.31 -25.43
N HIS A 25 -2.08 18.39 -24.45
CA HIS A 25 -1.03 18.35 -23.41
C HIS A 25 -1.28 19.05 -22.05
N GLY A 26 -2.49 19.53 -21.73
CA GLY A 26 -2.74 20.25 -20.46
C GLY A 26 -2.81 19.40 -19.18
N TYR A 27 -3.15 18.10 -19.30
CA TYR A 27 -3.36 17.20 -18.15
C TYR A 27 -3.29 15.72 -18.57
N ASN A 28 -3.14 14.81 -17.60
CA ASN A 28 -3.09 13.36 -17.83
C ASN A 28 -4.44 12.70 -17.47
N ASP A 29 -5.06 12.05 -18.46
CA ASP A 29 -6.35 11.34 -18.34
C ASP A 29 -6.33 10.25 -17.24
N GLU A 30 -5.23 9.52 -17.08
CA GLU A 30 -5.13 8.49 -16.03
C GLU A 30 -5.13 9.10 -14.63
N VAL A 31 -4.47 10.26 -14.48
CA VAL A 31 -4.42 10.97 -13.19
C VAL A 31 -5.80 11.52 -12.84
N MET A 32 -6.57 11.97 -13.82
CA MET A 32 -7.96 12.45 -13.64
C MET A 32 -8.89 11.39 -13.07
N LEU A 33 -8.61 10.12 -13.33
CA LEU A 33 -9.40 9.00 -12.86
C LEU A 33 -8.96 8.48 -11.49
N THR A 34 -7.88 9.03 -10.92
CA THR A 34 -7.44 8.62 -9.58
C THR A 34 -8.42 9.09 -8.50
N PRO A 35 -8.63 8.30 -7.42
CA PRO A 35 -9.49 8.70 -6.31
C PRO A 35 -9.11 10.04 -5.68
N ALA A 36 -7.81 10.37 -5.64
CA ALA A 36 -7.31 11.65 -5.14
C ALA A 36 -7.78 12.83 -6.01
N MET A 37 -7.53 12.75 -7.33
CA MET A 37 -7.93 13.82 -8.24
C MET A 37 -9.46 13.97 -8.30
N GLN A 38 -10.19 12.85 -8.34
CA GLN A 38 -11.65 12.87 -8.27
C GLN A 38 -12.15 13.54 -6.99
N GLY A 39 -11.53 13.26 -5.83
CA GLY A 39 -11.82 13.94 -4.57
C GLY A 39 -11.63 15.46 -4.65
N VAL A 40 -10.51 15.92 -5.20
CA VAL A 40 -10.24 17.34 -5.43
C VAL A 40 -11.30 17.99 -6.32
N LEU A 41 -11.60 17.40 -7.48
CA LEU A 41 -12.58 17.94 -8.42
C LEU A 41 -13.97 18.03 -7.80
N MET A 42 -14.38 16.98 -7.09
CA MET A 42 -15.64 16.93 -6.33
C MET A 42 -15.72 18.05 -5.28
N ALA A 43 -14.65 18.23 -4.51
CA ALA A 43 -14.60 19.22 -3.45
C ALA A 43 -14.63 20.65 -4.00
N VAL A 44 -13.92 20.90 -5.10
CA VAL A 44 -13.98 22.20 -5.80
C VAL A 44 -15.38 22.47 -6.35
N ALA A 45 -16.00 21.49 -7.02
CA ALA A 45 -17.35 21.64 -7.55
C ALA A 45 -18.36 22.01 -6.43
N ARG A 46 -18.28 21.33 -5.27
CA ARG A 46 -19.11 21.65 -4.09
C ARG A 46 -18.80 23.03 -3.51
N ALA A 47 -17.53 23.41 -3.43
CA ALA A 47 -17.12 24.70 -2.89
C ALA A 47 -17.61 25.87 -3.76
N ARG A 48 -17.60 25.72 -5.10
CA ARG A 48 -18.08 26.75 -6.04
C ARG A 48 -19.52 27.14 -5.79
N LEU A 49 -20.40 26.16 -5.52
CA LEU A 49 -21.81 26.41 -5.20
C LEU A 49 -22.00 27.36 -4.00
N VAL A 50 -21.01 27.48 -3.12
CA VAL A 50 -21.10 28.25 -1.87
C VAL A 50 -20.22 29.51 -1.90
N ARG A 51 -19.07 29.48 -2.58
CA ARG A 51 -17.99 30.46 -2.41
C ARG A 51 -17.46 31.09 -3.70
N GLU A 52 -18.00 30.75 -4.87
CA GLU A 52 -17.46 31.24 -6.15
C GLU A 52 -17.40 32.78 -6.23
N ALA A 53 -18.42 33.48 -5.72
CA ALA A 53 -18.46 34.94 -5.69
C ALA A 53 -17.38 35.59 -4.80
N GLN A 54 -16.69 34.82 -3.95
CA GLN A 54 -15.65 35.28 -3.02
C GLN A 54 -14.22 35.04 -3.57
N GLY A 55 -14.10 34.49 -4.78
CA GLY A 55 -12.82 34.32 -5.48
C GLY A 55 -12.14 32.95 -5.28
N PRO A 56 -10.98 32.74 -5.95
CA PRO A 56 -10.33 31.43 -5.99
C PRO A 56 -9.75 30.98 -4.65
N GLU A 57 -9.29 31.92 -3.80
CA GLU A 57 -8.78 31.59 -2.47
C GLU A 57 -9.89 31.12 -1.52
N ALA A 58 -11.02 31.82 -1.47
CA ALA A 58 -12.17 31.41 -0.68
C ALA A 58 -12.72 30.04 -1.15
N THR A 59 -12.73 29.81 -2.46
CA THR A 59 -13.10 28.52 -3.06
C THR A 59 -12.12 27.42 -2.67
N LEU A 60 -10.81 27.67 -2.70
CA LEU A 60 -9.78 26.71 -2.27
C LEU A 60 -9.97 26.33 -0.79
N ILE A 61 -10.17 27.30 0.09
CA ILE A 61 -10.32 27.07 1.54
C ILE A 61 -11.52 26.15 1.81
N GLU A 62 -12.67 26.43 1.17
CA GLU A 62 -13.85 25.58 1.33
C GLU A 62 -13.66 24.19 0.70
N ALA A 63 -13.07 24.10 -0.49
CA ALA A 63 -12.79 22.82 -1.14
C ALA A 63 -11.85 21.95 -0.30
N PHE A 64 -10.78 22.55 0.23
CA PHE A 64 -9.86 21.88 1.15
C PHE A 64 -10.60 21.35 2.37
N ARG A 65 -11.46 22.16 2.99
CA ARG A 65 -12.26 21.75 4.17
C ARG A 65 -13.18 20.57 3.85
N VAL A 66 -13.86 20.62 2.70
CA VAL A 66 -14.76 19.56 2.23
C VAL A 66 -14.00 18.27 2.01
N GLU A 67 -12.85 18.32 1.33
CA GLU A 67 -12.07 17.13 1.02
C GLU A 67 -11.38 16.53 2.25
N TYR A 68 -10.82 17.40 3.11
CA TYR A 68 -10.24 16.99 4.40
C TYR A 68 -11.28 16.24 5.25
N ALA A 69 -12.51 16.76 5.35
CA ALA A 69 -13.58 16.12 6.10
C ALA A 69 -13.98 14.78 5.48
N ARG A 70 -14.10 14.70 4.15
CA ARG A 70 -14.42 13.46 3.43
C ARG A 70 -13.37 12.38 3.69
N LEU A 71 -12.09 12.71 3.52
CA LEU A 71 -10.97 11.78 3.74
C LEU A 71 -10.86 11.35 5.20
N ARG A 72 -11.18 12.22 6.14
CA ARG A 72 -11.21 11.89 7.57
C ARG A 72 -12.31 10.89 7.90
N THR A 73 -13.50 11.06 7.33
CA THR A 73 -14.61 10.09 7.47
C THR A 73 -14.20 8.74 6.90
N LEU A 74 -13.66 8.70 5.67
CA LEU A 74 -13.16 7.46 5.06
C LEU A 74 -12.06 6.80 5.90
N ALA A 75 -11.16 7.57 6.52
CA ALA A 75 -10.13 7.01 7.38
C ALA A 75 -10.69 6.32 8.65
N GLN A 76 -11.90 6.70 9.09
CA GLN A 76 -12.55 6.17 10.30
C GLN A 76 -13.52 5.02 10.03
N GLU A 77 -13.92 4.82 8.77
CA GLU A 77 -14.82 3.74 8.38
C GLU A 77 -14.18 2.36 8.60
N SER A 78 -15.02 1.38 8.95
CA SER A 78 -14.60 -0.02 9.04
C SER A 78 -14.75 -0.67 7.67
N TYR A 79 -13.64 -1.10 7.09
CA TYR A 79 -13.65 -1.77 5.79
C TYR A 79 -13.60 -3.29 5.95
N PRO A 80 -14.18 -4.06 5.01
CA PRO A 80 -13.95 -5.49 4.93
C PRO A 80 -12.46 -5.79 4.78
N ASP A 81 -12.00 -6.91 5.33
CA ASP A 81 -10.60 -7.34 5.36
C ASP A 81 -9.84 -7.29 4.01
N ALA A 82 -10.58 -7.32 2.89
CA ALA A 82 -10.04 -7.30 1.54
C ALA A 82 -9.81 -5.89 0.93
N SER A 83 -10.41 -4.83 1.49
CA SER A 83 -10.24 -3.46 0.97
C SER A 83 -9.55 -2.58 2.01
N SER A 84 -8.33 -2.13 1.70
CA SER A 84 -7.63 -1.17 2.54
C SER A 84 -7.73 0.22 1.91
N PRO A 85 -8.51 1.16 2.47
CA PRO A 85 -8.70 2.51 1.91
C PRO A 85 -7.39 3.30 1.88
N ARG A 86 -6.39 2.88 2.68
CA ARG A 86 -5.02 3.41 2.63
C ARG A 86 -4.37 3.27 1.26
N LEU A 87 -4.76 2.29 0.45
CA LEU A 87 -4.22 2.11 -0.91
C LEU A 87 -4.84 3.08 -1.92
N GLU A 88 -6.04 3.58 -1.62
CA GLU A 88 -6.74 4.53 -2.49
C GLU A 88 -6.17 5.94 -2.34
N HIS A 89 -5.68 6.28 -1.14
CA HIS A 89 -5.29 7.66 -0.83
C HIS A 89 -4.23 7.81 0.28
N VAL A 90 -3.16 8.56 0.01
CA VAL A 90 -2.07 8.81 0.98
C VAL A 90 -2.57 9.48 2.26
N VAL A 91 -3.49 10.45 2.15
CA VAL A 91 -4.01 11.15 3.33
C VAL A 91 -4.79 10.21 4.26
N ILE A 92 -5.43 9.16 3.72
CA ILE A 92 -6.07 8.13 4.55
C ILE A 92 -5.02 7.33 5.33
N TYR A 93 -3.91 6.96 4.67
CA TYR A 93 -2.77 6.35 5.34
C TYR A 93 -2.22 7.24 6.46
N LEU A 94 -2.05 8.54 6.21
CA LEU A 94 -1.57 9.51 7.19
C LEU A 94 -2.53 9.64 8.39
N PHE A 95 -3.84 9.75 8.15
CA PHE A 95 -4.84 9.80 9.21
C PHE A 95 -4.85 8.54 10.08
N GLN A 96 -4.86 7.36 9.46
CA GLN A 96 -4.91 6.10 10.19
C GLN A 96 -3.64 5.83 11.01
N ASN A 97 -2.52 6.48 10.66
CA ASN A 97 -1.25 6.38 11.36
C ASN A 97 -0.92 7.59 12.24
N GLU A 98 -1.91 8.45 12.51
CA GLU A 98 -1.78 9.59 13.43
C GLU A 98 -0.64 10.54 13.03
N ALA A 99 -0.46 10.77 11.72
CA ALA A 99 0.51 11.75 11.24
C ALA A 99 0.16 13.16 11.75
N PRO A 100 1.16 14.03 12.00
CA PRO A 100 0.91 15.41 12.38
C PRO A 100 0.00 16.13 11.38
N ASN A 101 -0.94 16.95 11.86
CA ASN A 101 -1.90 17.66 11.00
C ASN A 101 -1.20 18.44 9.88
N ARG A 102 -0.06 19.08 10.15
CA ARG A 102 0.74 19.79 9.14
C ARG A 102 1.18 18.91 7.96
N VAL A 103 1.49 17.63 8.20
CA VAL A 103 1.87 16.66 7.15
C VAL A 103 0.64 16.32 6.31
N VAL A 104 -0.49 16.05 6.97
CA VAL A 104 -1.79 15.77 6.33
C VAL A 104 -2.23 16.96 5.47
N GLU A 105 -2.18 18.16 6.02
CA GLU A 105 -2.62 19.40 5.37
C GLU A 105 -1.75 19.75 4.18
N ARG A 106 -0.43 19.63 4.32
CA ARG A 106 0.49 19.82 3.19
C ARG A 106 0.24 18.80 2.08
N ALA A 107 0.11 17.51 2.43
CA ALA A 107 -0.14 16.45 1.45
C ALA A 107 -1.45 16.67 0.69
N LEU A 108 -2.50 17.16 1.36
CA LEU A 108 -3.76 17.51 0.71
C LEU A 108 -3.61 18.77 -0.17
N LEU A 109 -2.91 19.79 0.30
CA LEU A 109 -2.68 21.03 -0.46
C LEU A 109 -1.88 20.77 -1.74
N GLU A 110 -0.93 19.84 -1.72
CA GLU A 110 -0.20 19.38 -2.91
C GLU A 110 -1.13 18.83 -4.01
N GLN A 111 -2.28 18.23 -3.64
CA GLN A 111 -3.27 17.76 -4.62
C GLN A 111 -4.03 18.91 -5.28
N PHE A 112 -4.36 19.95 -4.52
CA PHE A 112 -4.94 21.17 -5.08
C PHE A 112 -3.94 21.97 -5.90
N ALA A 113 -2.63 21.73 -5.74
CA ALA A 113 -1.56 22.36 -6.50
C ALA A 113 -1.12 21.55 -7.74
N ASP A 114 -1.74 20.40 -7.99
CA ASP A 114 -1.38 19.48 -9.06
C ASP A 114 -1.61 20.12 -10.45
N ARG A 115 -0.60 20.02 -11.32
CA ARG A 115 -0.63 20.59 -12.67
C ARG A 115 -1.74 20.02 -13.54
N ASN A 116 -2.20 18.81 -13.25
CA ASN A 116 -3.30 18.20 -13.97
C ASN A 116 -4.57 19.03 -13.87
N LEU A 117 -4.74 19.91 -12.88
CA LEU A 117 -5.86 20.86 -12.82
C LEU A 117 -5.84 21.96 -13.92
N SER A 118 -4.84 21.97 -14.81
CA SER A 118 -4.61 23.05 -15.78
C SER A 118 -5.51 23.03 -17.03
N TYR A 119 -6.65 22.35 -16.99
CA TYR A 119 -7.57 22.21 -18.14
C TYR A 119 -8.80 23.12 -18.08
N ASP A 120 -9.09 23.69 -16.91
CA ASP A 120 -10.20 24.62 -16.69
C ASP A 120 -9.65 25.92 -16.10
N GLU A 121 -10.07 27.06 -16.65
CA GLU A 121 -9.54 28.39 -16.26
C GLU A 121 -9.72 28.66 -14.75
N GLN A 122 -10.81 28.17 -14.18
CA GLN A 122 -11.11 28.37 -12.76
C GLN A 122 -10.30 27.39 -11.88
N LEU A 123 -10.13 26.14 -12.31
CA LEU A 123 -9.21 25.20 -11.64
C LEU A 123 -7.76 25.70 -11.68
N ILE A 124 -7.32 26.32 -12.79
CA ILE A 124 -6.00 26.97 -12.88
C ILE A 124 -5.83 28.04 -11.81
N LYS A 125 -6.86 28.88 -11.58
CA LYS A 125 -6.80 29.94 -10.56
C LYS A 125 -6.66 29.35 -9.16
N ILE A 126 -7.45 28.32 -8.83
CA ILE A 126 -7.38 27.60 -7.55
C ILE A 126 -6.00 26.94 -7.37
N MET A 127 -5.52 26.25 -8.41
CA MET A 127 -4.21 25.59 -8.43
C MET A 127 -3.08 26.58 -8.17
N LYS A 128 -3.10 27.75 -8.82
CA LYS A 128 -2.09 28.80 -8.59
C LYS A 128 -2.13 29.33 -7.15
N VAL A 129 -3.31 29.48 -6.55
CA VAL A 129 -3.41 29.86 -5.12
C VAL A 129 -2.83 28.76 -4.24
N ALA A 130 -3.13 27.49 -4.51
CA ALA A 130 -2.55 26.37 -3.75
C ALA A 130 -1.02 26.30 -3.86
N GLN A 131 -0.48 26.52 -5.07
CA GLN A 131 0.97 26.59 -5.31
C GLN A 131 1.62 27.76 -4.56
N ALA A 132 1.00 28.94 -4.53
CA ALA A 132 1.49 30.07 -3.75
C ALA A 132 1.51 29.74 -2.24
N LYS A 133 0.43 29.14 -1.71
CA LYS A 133 0.37 28.70 -0.31
C LYS A 133 1.43 27.65 0.04
N LEU A 134 1.76 26.73 -0.86
CA LEU A 134 2.85 25.77 -0.64
C LEU A 134 4.23 26.43 -0.57
N GLN A 135 4.45 27.51 -1.33
CA GLN A 135 5.69 28.28 -1.31
C GLN A 135 5.86 29.10 -0.04
N GLU A 136 4.75 29.45 0.63
CA GLU A 136 4.75 30.18 1.90
C GLU A 136 5.10 29.29 3.11
N ILE A 137 5.06 27.96 2.97
CA ILE A 137 5.39 27.02 4.06
C ILE A 137 6.89 27.10 4.35
N SER A 138 7.26 27.63 5.52
CA SER A 138 8.65 27.71 5.93
C SER A 138 9.16 26.38 6.51
N PRO A 139 10.49 26.15 6.56
CA PRO A 139 11.06 25.00 7.24
C PRO A 139 10.78 24.97 8.75
N GLU A 140 10.48 26.12 9.36
CA GLU A 140 10.09 26.20 10.78
C GLU A 140 8.67 25.66 11.00
N ASP A 141 7.77 25.92 10.03
CA ASP A 141 6.39 25.41 10.06
C ASP A 141 6.35 23.90 9.77
N MET A 142 7.21 23.43 8.87
CA MET A 142 7.26 22.04 8.42
C MET A 142 8.68 21.62 8.05
N ASP A 143 9.22 20.65 8.80
CA ASP A 143 10.51 20.03 8.50
C ASP A 143 10.39 19.16 7.23
N PRO A 144 11.12 19.50 6.14
CA PRO A 144 11.08 18.72 4.91
C PRO A 144 11.47 17.26 5.10
N ALA A 145 12.38 16.96 6.04
CA ALA A 145 12.83 15.59 6.30
C ALA A 145 11.72 14.77 6.98
N GLU A 146 10.96 15.37 7.91
CA GLU A 146 9.79 14.74 8.52
C GLU A 146 8.74 14.41 7.45
N TYR A 147 8.40 15.37 6.59
CA TYR A 147 7.43 15.17 5.52
C TYR A 147 7.86 14.07 4.54
N GLN A 148 9.13 14.11 4.12
CA GLN A 148 9.66 13.10 3.21
C GLN A 148 9.64 11.70 3.83
N LYS A 149 9.94 11.57 5.13
CA LYS A 149 9.88 10.29 5.84
C LYS A 149 8.48 9.68 5.82
N TRP A 150 7.43 10.47 6.06
CA TRP A 150 6.05 9.99 5.99
C TRP A 150 5.66 9.46 4.60
N HIS A 151 6.09 10.15 3.55
CA HIS A 151 5.86 9.71 2.18
C HIS A 151 6.67 8.45 1.81
N GLN A 152 7.91 8.34 2.28
CA GLN A 152 8.72 7.13 2.12
C GLN A 152 8.07 5.93 2.81
N GLU A 153 7.55 6.09 4.03
CA GLU A 153 6.85 5.02 4.73
C GLU A 153 5.56 4.60 4.01
N TYR A 154 4.82 5.56 3.42
CA TYR A 154 3.67 5.26 2.56
C TYR A 154 4.08 4.50 1.28
N GLU A 155 5.21 4.86 0.66
CA GLU A 155 5.74 4.16 -0.50
C GLU A 155 6.13 2.71 -0.17
N LEU A 156 6.81 2.50 0.97
CA LEU A 156 7.12 1.16 1.48
C LEU A 156 5.84 0.36 1.77
N PHE A 157 4.80 0.99 2.33
CA PHE A 157 3.50 0.34 2.54
C PHE A 157 2.89 -0.14 1.21
N ARG A 158 2.90 0.70 0.17
CA ARG A 158 2.43 0.31 -1.16
C ARG A 158 3.27 -0.82 -1.74
N GLN A 159 4.60 -0.78 -1.57
CA GLN A 159 5.50 -1.85 -1.98
C GLN A 159 5.13 -3.19 -1.31
N VAL A 160 4.92 -3.20 0.01
CA VAL A 160 4.46 -4.40 0.74
C VAL A 160 3.17 -4.95 0.13
N CYS A 161 2.20 -4.09 -0.16
CA CYS A 161 0.94 -4.51 -0.79
C CYS A 161 1.14 -5.09 -2.19
N VAL A 162 2.00 -4.52 -3.03
CA VAL A 162 2.32 -5.05 -4.36
C VAL A 162 2.91 -6.45 -4.26
N TYR A 163 3.94 -6.64 -3.42
CA TYR A 163 4.57 -7.96 -3.26
C TYR A 163 3.64 -8.98 -2.62
N LEU A 164 2.74 -8.55 -1.72
CA LEU A 164 1.71 -9.40 -1.16
C LEU A 164 0.73 -9.88 -2.25
N VAL A 165 0.20 -8.97 -3.07
CA VAL A 165 -0.73 -9.32 -4.16
C VAL A 165 -0.04 -10.25 -5.16
N MET A 166 1.17 -9.91 -5.63
CA MET A 166 1.95 -10.77 -6.52
C MET A 166 2.19 -12.17 -5.92
N GLY A 167 2.48 -12.24 -4.62
CA GLY A 167 2.65 -13.50 -3.90
C GLY A 167 1.35 -14.31 -3.83
N ILE A 168 0.21 -13.65 -3.57
CA ILE A 168 -1.11 -14.29 -3.51
C ILE A 168 -1.55 -14.78 -4.89
N GLU A 169 -1.32 -14.03 -5.96
CA GLU A 169 -1.62 -14.44 -7.34
C GLU A 169 -0.89 -15.74 -7.69
N LYS A 170 0.44 -15.77 -7.50
CA LYS A 170 1.25 -16.97 -7.72
C LYS A 170 0.83 -18.13 -6.82
N TYR A 171 0.44 -17.86 -5.58
CA TYR A 171 -0.09 -18.85 -4.65
C TYR A 171 -1.39 -19.49 -5.18
N GLN A 172 -2.32 -18.67 -5.71
CA GLN A 172 -3.59 -19.14 -6.26
C GLN A 172 -3.39 -20.02 -7.50
N GLU A 173 -2.34 -19.77 -8.28
CA GLU A 173 -1.95 -20.59 -9.44
C GLU A 173 -1.15 -21.85 -9.06
N GLY A 174 -0.89 -22.08 -7.77
CA GLY A 174 -0.09 -23.21 -7.29
C GLY A 174 1.43 -23.06 -7.52
N ARG A 175 1.90 -21.88 -7.92
CA ARG A 175 3.32 -21.58 -8.19
C ARG A 175 4.05 -21.19 -6.91
N TYR A 176 4.07 -22.09 -5.93
CA TYR A 176 4.56 -21.81 -4.57
C TYR A 176 6.04 -21.39 -4.51
N THR A 177 6.89 -21.97 -5.37
CA THR A 177 8.32 -21.62 -5.44
C THR A 177 8.54 -20.17 -5.89
N GLU A 178 7.66 -19.64 -6.75
CA GLU A 178 7.71 -18.24 -7.16
C GLU A 178 6.98 -17.31 -6.18
N ALA A 179 5.93 -17.80 -5.51
CA ALA A 179 5.17 -17.03 -4.54
C ALA A 179 5.98 -16.71 -3.27
N LEU A 180 6.77 -17.67 -2.79
CA LEU A 180 7.46 -17.58 -1.51
C LEU A 180 8.46 -16.40 -1.41
N PRO A 181 9.33 -16.14 -2.41
CA PRO A 181 10.21 -14.97 -2.38
C PRO A 181 9.45 -13.63 -2.28
N CYS A 182 8.34 -13.48 -3.02
CA CYS A 182 7.52 -12.27 -2.96
C CYS A 182 6.96 -12.05 -1.55
N LEU A 183 6.42 -13.11 -0.94
CA LEU A 183 5.84 -13.06 0.40
C LEU A 183 6.91 -12.84 1.49
N MET A 184 8.11 -13.40 1.33
CA MET A 184 9.24 -13.15 2.24
C MET A 184 9.70 -11.70 2.17
N HIS A 185 9.83 -11.14 0.97
CA HIS A 185 10.20 -9.74 0.79
C HIS A 185 9.13 -8.80 1.38
N ALA A 186 7.85 -9.07 1.08
CA ALA A 186 6.73 -8.34 1.68
C ALA A 186 6.80 -8.37 3.21
N HIS A 187 7.06 -9.53 3.82
CA HIS A 187 7.19 -9.64 5.26
C HIS A 187 8.36 -8.83 5.83
N ALA A 188 9.55 -8.91 5.23
CA ALA A 188 10.73 -8.20 5.72
C ALA A 188 10.48 -6.68 5.79
N VAL A 189 9.99 -6.09 4.68
CA VAL A 189 9.66 -4.66 4.63
C VAL A 189 8.50 -4.33 5.58
N ASN A 190 7.51 -5.22 5.70
CA ASN A 190 6.36 -4.99 6.58
C ASN A 190 6.75 -4.95 8.07
N GLU A 191 7.71 -5.76 8.52
CA GLU A 191 8.17 -5.70 9.91
C GLU A 191 8.86 -4.37 10.22
N GLU A 192 9.58 -3.76 9.27
CA GLU A 192 10.13 -2.42 9.44
C GLU A 192 9.03 -1.37 9.64
N LEU A 193 7.92 -1.48 8.89
CA LEU A 193 6.79 -0.57 9.04
C LEU A 193 6.05 -0.78 10.37
N LEU A 194 5.78 -2.04 10.72
CA LEU A 194 5.07 -2.39 11.95
C LEU A 194 5.86 -2.02 13.21
N ALA A 195 7.19 -2.00 13.16
CA ALA A 195 8.03 -1.48 14.24
C ALA A 195 7.77 0.00 14.55
N ARG A 196 7.23 0.76 13.58
CA ARG A 196 6.90 2.19 13.70
C ARG A 196 5.41 2.43 14.02
N GLY A 197 4.56 1.39 13.98
CA GLY A 197 3.14 1.47 14.31
C GLY A 197 2.32 0.35 13.67
N GLN A 198 1.34 -0.19 14.42
CA GLN A 198 0.55 -1.36 14.01
C GLN A 198 -0.28 -1.13 12.73
N ARG A 199 -0.64 0.13 12.44
CA ARG A 199 -1.41 0.52 11.25
C ARG A 199 -0.53 0.99 10.08
N ARG A 200 0.80 0.92 10.20
CA ARG A 200 1.72 1.34 9.13
C ARG A 200 1.91 0.28 8.05
N GLY A 201 1.64 -0.98 8.40
CA GLY A 201 1.82 -2.13 7.53
C GLY A 201 0.53 -2.91 7.25
N VAL A 202 0.70 -4.09 6.66
CA VAL A 202 -0.31 -5.14 6.56
C VAL A 202 -0.31 -5.99 7.82
N ARG A 203 -1.46 -6.59 8.17
CA ARG A 203 -1.56 -7.48 9.33
C ARG A 203 -0.60 -8.68 9.20
N ARG A 204 0.03 -9.04 10.32
CA ARG A 204 1.06 -10.10 10.37
C ARG A 204 0.50 -11.49 10.06
N ASP A 205 -0.71 -11.78 10.52
CA ASP A 205 -1.43 -13.05 10.35
C ASP A 205 -1.65 -13.39 8.87
N VAL A 206 -2.02 -12.39 8.05
CA VAL A 206 -2.22 -12.55 6.60
C VAL A 206 -0.91 -13.00 5.95
N LEU A 207 0.18 -12.27 6.17
CA LEU A 207 1.50 -12.61 5.61
C LEU A 207 2.02 -13.95 6.15
N ALA A 208 1.86 -14.23 7.44
CA ALA A 208 2.29 -15.48 8.06
C ALA A 208 1.56 -16.69 7.43
N ARG A 209 0.24 -16.59 7.25
CA ARG A 209 -0.57 -17.66 6.64
C ARG A 209 -0.05 -18.05 5.25
N TYR A 210 0.12 -17.08 4.34
CA TYR A 210 0.57 -17.39 2.98
C TYR A 210 2.00 -17.92 2.95
N ARG A 211 2.92 -17.32 3.73
CA ARG A 211 4.31 -17.81 3.83
C ARG A 211 4.37 -19.25 4.34
N ARG A 212 3.63 -19.56 5.42
CA ARG A 212 3.57 -20.91 6.01
C ARG A 212 3.08 -21.96 5.02
N VAL A 213 2.02 -21.66 4.26
CA VAL A 213 1.53 -22.62 3.26
C VAL A 213 2.53 -22.76 2.11
N CYS A 214 3.07 -21.67 1.58
CA CYS A 214 4.05 -21.71 0.50
C CYS A 214 5.29 -22.53 0.87
N VAL A 215 5.91 -22.26 2.03
CA VAL A 215 7.13 -23.00 2.43
C VAL A 215 6.86 -24.48 2.63
N ARG A 216 5.69 -24.85 3.19
CA ARG A 216 5.32 -26.26 3.35
C ARG A 216 5.16 -26.96 2.00
N ARG A 217 4.51 -26.31 1.03
CA ARG A 217 4.31 -26.84 -0.33
C ARG A 217 5.63 -26.99 -1.08
N VAL A 218 6.51 -25.99 -1.01
CA VAL A 218 7.84 -26.05 -1.62
C VAL A 218 8.67 -27.17 -0.97
N ASN A 219 8.67 -27.25 0.37
CA ASN A 219 9.36 -28.31 1.11
C ASN A 219 8.86 -29.71 0.74
N GLU A 220 7.54 -29.90 0.65
CA GLU A 220 6.93 -31.17 0.24
C GLU A 220 7.36 -31.56 -1.19
N ALA A 221 7.34 -30.63 -2.13
CA ALA A 221 7.81 -30.86 -3.50
C ALA A 221 9.31 -31.23 -3.54
N CYS A 222 10.14 -30.55 -2.76
CA CYS A 222 11.56 -30.87 -2.63
C CYS A 222 11.77 -32.27 -2.03
N ALA A 223 11.04 -32.65 -0.99
CA ALA A 223 11.16 -33.97 -0.36
C ALA A 223 10.69 -35.10 -1.30
N LEU A 224 9.61 -34.89 -2.06
CA LEU A 224 9.14 -35.85 -3.07
C LEU A 224 10.20 -36.07 -4.16
N THR A 225 10.72 -34.97 -4.70
CA THR A 225 11.72 -34.98 -5.78
C THR A 225 13.06 -35.55 -5.30
N PHE A 226 13.45 -35.28 -4.06
CA PHE A 226 14.63 -35.89 -3.44
C PHE A 226 14.48 -37.41 -3.27
N GLY A 227 13.27 -37.88 -2.91
CA GLY A 227 12.97 -39.30 -2.72
C GLY A 227 12.94 -40.15 -3.99
N THR A 228 13.04 -39.58 -5.19
CA THR A 228 13.01 -40.34 -6.46
C THR A 228 14.33 -41.07 -6.75
N GLY A 229 15.43 -40.67 -6.10
CA GLY A 229 16.76 -41.23 -6.33
C GLY A 229 17.49 -40.70 -7.57
N ASP A 230 16.88 -39.80 -8.36
CA ASP A 230 17.57 -39.11 -9.45
C ASP A 230 18.49 -38.02 -8.89
N VAL A 231 19.80 -38.19 -9.06
CA VAL A 231 20.85 -37.30 -8.57
C VAL A 231 20.64 -35.86 -9.04
N ALA A 232 20.24 -35.65 -10.30
CA ALA A 232 20.05 -34.31 -10.85
C ALA A 232 18.85 -33.60 -10.20
N GLN A 233 17.76 -34.35 -9.96
CA GLN A 233 16.57 -33.89 -9.25
C GLN A 233 16.83 -33.62 -7.77
N ALA A 234 17.60 -34.51 -7.11
CA ALA A 234 17.99 -34.34 -5.71
C ALA A 234 18.84 -33.08 -5.54
N THR A 235 19.79 -32.84 -6.44
CA THR A 235 20.67 -31.66 -6.41
C THR A 235 19.87 -30.36 -6.53
N ARG A 236 18.92 -30.29 -7.48
CA ARG A 236 18.01 -29.14 -7.61
C ARG A 236 17.15 -28.94 -6.36
N SER A 237 16.65 -30.03 -5.78
CA SER A 237 15.84 -29.97 -4.56
C SER A 237 16.63 -29.42 -3.37
N LEU A 238 17.88 -29.86 -3.19
CA LEU A 238 18.77 -29.35 -2.15
C LEU A 238 19.13 -27.87 -2.34
N ALA A 239 19.29 -27.42 -3.59
CA ALA A 239 19.49 -26.00 -3.90
C ALA A 239 18.27 -25.18 -3.46
N VAL A 240 17.05 -25.58 -3.86
CA VAL A 240 15.80 -24.90 -3.43
C VAL A 240 15.63 -24.94 -1.91
N MET A 241 15.97 -26.06 -1.27
CA MET A 241 15.96 -26.13 0.19
C MET A 241 16.88 -25.09 0.83
N THR A 242 18.11 -24.96 0.32
CA THR A 242 19.14 -24.07 0.87
C THR A 242 18.84 -22.60 0.60
N GLU A 243 18.44 -22.26 -0.63
CA GLU A 243 18.25 -20.89 -1.08
C GLU A 243 16.90 -20.30 -0.65
N LEU A 244 15.88 -21.15 -0.46
CA LEU A 244 14.50 -20.68 -0.26
C LEU A 244 13.85 -21.24 0.99
N VAL A 245 13.84 -22.56 1.19
CA VAL A 245 13.09 -23.18 2.31
C VAL A 245 13.73 -22.87 3.66
N LEU A 246 15.05 -23.02 3.80
CA LEU A 246 15.74 -22.75 5.07
C LEU A 246 15.62 -21.28 5.50
N PRO A 247 15.84 -20.28 4.63
CA PRO A 247 15.57 -18.88 4.98
C PRO A 247 14.11 -18.62 5.36
N ALA A 248 13.15 -19.20 4.63
CA ALA A 248 11.72 -19.06 4.95
C ALA A 248 11.38 -19.68 6.31
N MET A 249 11.93 -20.85 6.63
CA MET A 249 11.76 -21.51 7.93
C MET A 249 12.33 -20.69 9.07
N ALA A 250 13.48 -20.02 8.86
CA ALA A 250 14.06 -19.15 9.88
C ALA A 250 13.14 -17.96 10.22
N LEU A 251 12.37 -17.45 9.25
CA LEU A 251 11.39 -16.39 9.46
C LEU A 251 10.07 -16.86 10.09
N LEU A 252 9.77 -18.17 10.07
CA LEU A 252 8.63 -18.76 10.76
C LEU A 252 8.97 -19.21 12.17
N ALA A 253 10.23 -19.64 12.38
CA ALA A 253 10.73 -19.91 13.71
C ALA A 253 10.62 -18.62 14.53
N PRO A 254 10.23 -18.70 15.81
CA PRO A 254 10.30 -17.55 16.69
C PRO A 254 11.77 -17.17 16.85
N LEU A 255 12.27 -16.28 16.00
CA LEU A 255 13.55 -15.60 16.15
C LEU A 255 13.41 -14.70 17.37
N GLY A 256 13.57 -15.28 18.56
CA GLY A 256 13.74 -14.60 19.86
C GLY A 256 13.06 -13.24 19.96
N SER A 257 11.78 -13.15 19.56
CA SER A 257 11.12 -11.87 19.55
C SER A 257 10.87 -11.49 21.00
N SER A 258 11.40 -10.32 21.34
CA SER A 258 11.11 -9.45 22.46
C SER A 258 9.61 -9.11 22.57
N CYS A 259 8.77 -10.15 22.60
CA CYS A 259 7.43 -10.16 23.15
C CYS A 259 7.46 -10.78 24.55
N GLU A 260 8.57 -10.61 25.28
CA GLU A 260 8.50 -10.55 26.74
C GLU A 260 7.81 -9.22 27.09
N GLY A 261 6.49 -9.23 27.19
CA GLY A 261 5.76 -8.13 27.86
C GLY A 261 4.58 -7.49 27.13
N GLY A 262 4.05 -8.06 26.06
CA GLY A 262 2.81 -7.58 25.43
C GLY A 262 1.81 -8.71 25.29
N ASP A 263 0.62 -8.53 25.86
CA ASP A 263 -0.55 -9.42 25.78
C ASP A 263 -0.80 -9.84 24.32
N ALA A 264 -0.24 -10.99 23.93
CA ALA A 264 -0.43 -11.54 22.59
C ALA A 264 -1.83 -12.13 22.56
N GLY A 265 -2.77 -11.42 21.95
CA GLY A 265 -4.15 -11.91 21.80
C GLY A 265 -4.20 -13.31 21.16
N ASP A 266 -5.24 -14.07 21.48
CA ASP A 266 -5.39 -15.50 21.15
C ASP A 266 -5.04 -15.86 19.69
N GLU A 267 -5.41 -15.02 18.71
CA GLU A 267 -5.12 -15.27 17.29
C GLU A 267 -3.62 -15.25 16.95
N ALA A 268 -2.84 -14.36 17.58
CA ALA A 268 -1.40 -14.26 17.34
C ALA A 268 -0.66 -15.45 17.95
N ALA A 269 -1.12 -15.94 19.10
CA ALA A 269 -0.60 -17.16 19.73
C ALA A 269 -0.87 -18.39 18.85
N VAL A 270 -2.10 -18.55 18.35
CA VAL A 270 -2.47 -19.66 17.44
C VAL A 270 -1.66 -19.62 16.13
N ALA A 271 -1.44 -18.44 15.56
CA ALA A 271 -0.63 -18.29 14.36
C ALA A 271 0.82 -18.72 14.59
N ARG A 272 1.41 -18.34 15.74
CA ARG A 272 2.78 -18.71 16.13
C ARG A 272 2.94 -20.20 16.39
N GLU A 273 1.96 -20.82 17.06
CA GLU A 273 1.94 -22.28 17.25
C GLU A 273 1.86 -23.01 15.90
N SER A 274 1.04 -22.51 14.98
CA SER A 274 0.92 -23.06 13.63
C SER A 274 2.24 -22.96 12.84
N ASP A 275 3.00 -21.87 13.00
CA ASP A 275 4.31 -21.68 12.38
C ASP A 275 5.35 -22.64 12.95
N LEU A 276 5.40 -22.80 14.28
CA LEU A 276 6.30 -23.74 14.94
C LEU A 276 6.02 -25.20 14.51
N CYS A 277 4.75 -25.60 14.55
CA CYS A 277 4.31 -26.93 14.10
C CYS A 277 4.71 -27.20 12.64
N ALA A 278 4.57 -26.20 11.76
CA ALA A 278 5.01 -26.32 10.37
C ALA A 278 6.53 -26.57 10.27
N VAL A 279 7.34 -25.82 11.04
CA VAL A 279 8.81 -25.97 11.05
C VAL A 279 9.21 -27.35 11.55
N GLU A 280 8.60 -27.85 12.62
CA GLU A 280 8.88 -29.18 13.18
C GLU A 280 8.51 -30.30 12.21
N LEU A 281 7.32 -30.26 11.61
CA LEU A 281 6.91 -31.24 10.60
C LEU A 281 7.86 -31.30 9.40
N MET A 282 8.37 -30.15 8.96
CA MET A 282 9.34 -30.09 7.88
C MET A 282 10.69 -30.70 8.31
N ARG A 283 11.17 -30.40 9.51
CA ARG A 283 12.40 -31.01 10.07
C ARG A 283 12.28 -32.53 10.18
N ASP A 284 11.20 -33.02 10.78
CA ASP A 284 10.94 -34.45 10.96
C ASP A 284 10.93 -35.19 9.62
N ARG A 285 10.34 -34.58 8.59
CA ARG A 285 10.33 -35.16 7.24
C ARG A 285 11.74 -35.39 6.71
N TRP A 286 12.64 -34.42 6.85
CA TRP A 286 14.02 -34.55 6.37
C TRP A 286 14.85 -35.48 7.27
N CYS A 287 14.66 -35.43 8.58
CA CYS A 287 15.32 -36.34 9.51
C CYS A 287 14.95 -37.81 9.25
N SER A 288 13.74 -38.09 8.76
CA SER A 288 13.31 -39.47 8.44
C SER A 288 14.15 -40.17 7.36
N TYR A 289 14.89 -39.42 6.54
CA TYR A 289 15.83 -39.99 5.55
C TYR A 289 17.15 -40.46 6.18
N LEU A 290 17.52 -39.98 7.37
CA LEU A 290 18.77 -40.35 8.05
C LEU A 290 18.68 -41.72 8.76
N GLY A 291 17.48 -42.24 8.97
CA GLY A 291 17.23 -43.51 9.65
C GLY A 291 16.93 -44.69 8.72
N ARG A 292 17.23 -44.56 7.42
CA ARG A 292 17.00 -45.59 6.41
C ARG A 292 18.33 -45.91 5.73
N ASP A 293 18.82 -47.13 5.93
CA ASP A 293 19.95 -47.71 5.21
C ASP A 293 19.54 -48.11 3.78
#